data_AF-A0A258YUJ3-F1
#
_entry.id   AF-A0A258YUJ3-F1
#
_cell.length_a   1.000
_cell.length_b   1.000
_cell.length_c   1.000
_cell.angle_alpha   90.00
_cell.angle_beta   90.00
_cell.angle_gamma   90.00
#
_symmetry.space_group_name_H-M   'P 1'
#
loop_
_entity.id
_entity.type
_entity.pdbx_description
1 polymer ?
#
loop_
_entity_poly.entity_id
_entity_poly.type
_entity_poly.pdbx_seq_one_letter_code
_entity_poly.pdbx_strand_id
1 'polypeptide(L)'
;SIQAKGIEPDIVVQDPNMPSEEDSLGIREADLDKHLSNPNGDNEPVIKPDSENSPLPADKPAKDDKESKITKPMPLEPGEVVSKNDYQVNQALNLLKGLQILQGR
;
A
#
# COMPACT_ATOMS: atom_id res chain seq x y z
N SER A 1 20.84 1.31 4.97
CA SER A 1 20.34 2.16 3.87
C SER A 1 18.91 1.76 3.57
N ILE A 2 18.05 2.67 3.12
CA ILE A 2 16.68 2.33 2.68
C ILE A 2 16.63 1.78 1.25
N GLN A 3 17.74 1.88 0.51
CA GLN A 3 17.79 1.50 -0.91
C GLN A 3 17.34 0.06 -1.13
N ALA A 4 16.55 -0.16 -2.18
CA ALA A 4 15.96 -1.43 -2.61
C ALA A 4 14.99 -2.12 -1.62
N LYS A 5 15.19 -1.98 -0.30
CA LYS A 5 14.33 -2.55 0.75
C LYS A 5 13.12 -1.66 1.07
N GLY A 6 13.27 -0.33 0.97
CA GLY A 6 12.28 0.62 1.45
C GLY A 6 12.26 0.76 2.98
N ILE A 7 11.20 1.39 3.49
CA ILE A 7 10.95 1.52 4.94
C ILE A 7 10.01 0.37 5.34
N GLU A 8 10.49 -0.50 6.22
CA GLU A 8 9.69 -1.55 6.84
C GLU A 8 8.89 -0.93 7.99
N PRO A 9 7.55 -0.92 7.94
CA PRO A 9 6.75 -0.37 9.02
C PRO A 9 6.78 -1.30 10.23
N ASP A 10 6.91 -0.73 11.43
CA ASP A 10 6.81 -1.51 12.67
C ASP A 10 5.41 -2.11 12.88
N ILE A 11 4.39 -1.44 12.35
CA ILE A 11 2.98 -1.83 12.47
C ILE A 11 2.33 -1.78 11.10
N VAL A 12 1.86 -2.95 10.64
CA VAL A 12 1.09 -3.08 9.41
C VAL A 12 -0.39 -2.94 9.75
N VAL A 13 -1.07 -2.01 9.08
CA VAL A 13 -2.52 -1.79 9.21
C VAL A 13 -3.16 -2.05 7.85
N GLN A 14 -4.09 -3.00 7.77
CA GLN A 14 -4.82 -3.36 6.55
C GLN A 14 -6.27 -2.92 6.68
N ASP A 15 -6.75 -2.09 5.75
CA ASP A 15 -8.16 -1.69 5.72
C ASP A 15 -8.98 -2.78 5.01
N PRO A 16 -9.94 -3.44 5.68
CA PRO A 16 -10.76 -4.48 5.05
C PRO A 16 -11.61 -3.97 3.87
N ASN A 17 -11.79 -2.66 3.73
CA ASN A 17 -12.53 -2.06 2.62
C ASN A 17 -11.63 -1.67 1.43
N MET A 18 -10.31 -1.76 1.58
CA MET A 18 -9.33 -1.46 0.54
C MET A 18 -8.81 -2.78 -0.06
N PRO A 19 -8.73 -2.90 -1.40
CA PRO A 19 -8.17 -4.10 -2.01
C PRO A 19 -6.67 -4.16 -1.73
N SER A 20 -6.16 -5.35 -1.39
CA SER A 20 -4.76 -5.56 -0.96
C SER A 20 -3.70 -5.17 -2.01
N GLU A 21 -4.10 -5.07 -3.28
CA GLU A 21 -3.26 -4.61 -4.41
C GLU A 21 -2.97 -3.10 -4.35
N GLU A 22 -3.83 -2.32 -3.68
CA GLU A 22 -3.70 -0.86 -3.55
C GLU A 22 -2.94 -0.46 -2.27
N ASP A 23 -2.87 -1.35 -1.27
CA ASP A 23 -2.14 -1.14 0.00
C ASP A 23 -0.62 -1.19 -0.17
N SER A 24 -0.13 -2.02 -1.10
CA SER A 24 1.30 -2.10 -1.41
C SER A 24 1.54 -1.23 -2.63
N LEU A 25 2.24 -0.10 -2.48
CA LEU A 25 2.76 0.67 -3.60
C LEU A 25 3.44 -0.31 -4.57
N GLY A 26 2.79 -0.66 -5.69
CA GLY A 26 3.23 -1.74 -6.59
C GLY A 26 4.59 -1.50 -7.26
N ILE A 27 5.14 -0.32 -6.98
CA ILE A 27 6.43 0.30 -7.27
C ILE A 27 7.56 0.15 -6.23
N ARG A 28 8.50 -0.81 -6.27
CA ARG A 28 9.71 -0.72 -5.41
C ARG A 28 10.92 -0.19 -6.17
N GLU A 29 11.86 0.42 -5.44
CA GLU A 29 13.12 0.88 -6.04
C GLU A 29 13.89 -0.29 -6.66
N ALA A 30 13.87 -1.47 -6.03
CA ALA A 30 14.50 -2.69 -6.55
C ALA A 30 14.01 -3.10 -7.94
N ASP A 31 12.77 -2.72 -8.31
CA ASP A 31 12.15 -3.06 -9.59
C ASP A 31 12.65 -2.15 -10.74
N LEU A 32 13.38 -1.07 -10.42
CA LEU A 32 13.91 -0.14 -11.42
C LEU A 32 15.23 -0.62 -12.01
N ASP A 33 15.40 -0.55 -13.33
CA ASP A 33 16.61 -0.99 -14.04
C ASP A 33 17.92 -0.34 -13.56
N LYS A 34 17.84 0.89 -13.05
CA LYS A 34 18.99 1.70 -12.62
C LYS A 34 18.94 2.05 -11.13
N HIS A 35 18.41 1.16 -10.31
CA HIS A 35 18.41 1.36 -8.86
C HIS A 35 19.83 1.30 -8.27
N LEU A 36 20.03 1.97 -7.13
CA LEU A 36 21.30 1.93 -6.43
C LEU A 36 21.36 0.69 -5.53
N SER A 37 22.46 -0.05 -5.58
CA SER A 37 22.70 -1.20 -4.71
C SER A 37 22.86 -0.77 -3.25
N ASN A 38 22.30 -1.53 -2.30
CA ASN A 38 22.48 -1.26 -0.87
C ASN A 38 23.81 -1.86 -0.37
N PRO A 39 24.80 -1.04 0.06
CA PRO A 39 26.11 -1.52 0.48
C PRO A 39 26.11 -2.22 1.85
N ASN A 40 25.08 -2.01 2.67
CA ASN A 40 24.94 -2.57 4.02
C ASN A 40 23.72 -3.52 4.13
N GLY A 41 23.13 -3.94 3.01
CA GLY A 41 21.95 -4.79 2.98
C GLY A 41 22.29 -6.20 2.53
N ASP A 42 21.56 -7.18 3.06
CA ASP A 42 21.50 -8.52 2.49
C ASP A 42 20.83 -8.39 1.11
N ASN A 43 21.64 -8.36 0.05
CA ASN A 43 21.15 -8.35 -1.32
C ASN A 43 20.64 -9.76 -1.65
N GLU A 44 19.48 -10.14 -1.14
CA GLU A 44 18.78 -11.32 -1.65
C GLU A 44 18.45 -11.04 -3.12
N PRO A 45 18.87 -11.90 -4.06
CA PRO A 45 18.55 -11.73 -5.46
C PRO A 45 17.04 -11.95 -5.62
N VAL A 46 16.31 -10.86 -5.81
CA VAL A 46 14.95 -10.93 -6.35
C VAL A 46 15.08 -11.54 -7.73
N ILE A 47 14.59 -12.77 -7.88
CA ILE A 47 14.53 -13.48 -9.16
C ILE A 47 13.74 -12.58 -10.10
N LYS A 48 14.43 -11.92 -11.03
CA LYS A 48 13.81 -11.17 -12.11
C LYS A 48 12.97 -12.18 -12.91
N PRO A 49 11.67 -11.97 -13.16
CA PRO A 49 11.08 -12.60 -14.32
C PRO A 49 11.89 -12.09 -15.52
N ASP A 50 12.54 -13.01 -16.24
CA ASP A 50 13.36 -12.68 -17.38
C ASP A 50 12.63 -11.69 -18.28
N SER A 51 13.34 -10.62 -18.62
CA SER A 51 12.92 -9.64 -19.61
C SER A 51 12.99 -10.29 -20.99
N GLU A 52 12.09 -11.24 -21.26
CA GLU A 52 11.82 -11.73 -22.60
C GLU A 52 10.68 -10.93 -23.22
N ASN A 53 11.10 -9.91 -23.96
CA ASN A 53 10.44 -9.35 -25.14
C ASN A 53 9.32 -10.25 -25.70
N SER A 54 8.07 -9.94 -25.35
CA SER A 54 6.89 -10.56 -25.94
C SER A 54 5.94 -9.43 -26.38
N PRO A 55 5.68 -9.24 -27.69
CA PRO A 55 4.74 -8.22 -28.12
C PRO A 55 3.32 -8.64 -27.73
N LEU A 56 2.66 -7.89 -26.85
CA LEU A 56 1.24 -8.09 -26.58
C LEU A 56 0.43 -7.79 -27.86
N PRO A 57 -0.48 -8.69 -28.28
CA PRO A 57 -1.45 -8.37 -29.32
C PRO A 57 -2.44 -7.32 -28.80
N ALA A 58 -2.75 -6.36 -29.67
CA ALA A 58 -3.77 -5.36 -29.42
C ALA A 58 -5.17 -6.01 -29.38
N ASP A 59 -5.92 -5.79 -28.31
CA ASP A 59 -7.38 -5.91 -28.31
C ASP A 59 -8.02 -4.64 -27.75
N LYS A 60 -8.82 -3.98 -28.60
CA LYS A 60 -9.91 -3.06 -28.23
C LYS A 60 -11.22 -3.85 -28.35
N PRO A 61 -12.38 -3.33 -27.90
CA PRO A 61 -12.69 -2.59 -26.69
C PRO A 61 -13.80 -3.30 -25.89
N ALA A 62 -13.82 -3.22 -24.56
CA ALA A 62 -14.98 -3.62 -23.77
C ALA A 62 -15.56 -2.38 -23.06
N LYS A 63 -16.75 -2.01 -23.51
CA LYS A 63 -17.67 -1.06 -22.92
C LYS A 63 -18.55 -1.86 -21.95
N ASP A 64 -18.61 -1.45 -20.69
CA ASP A 64 -19.83 -1.30 -19.88
C ASP A 64 -19.48 -1.26 -18.39
N ASP A 65 -19.76 -0.08 -17.81
CA ASP A 65 -20.46 0.13 -16.57
C ASP A 65 -20.19 -0.86 -15.42
N LYS A 66 -19.36 -0.42 -14.48
CA LYS A 66 -19.70 -0.50 -13.05
C LYS A 66 -18.99 0.63 -12.32
N GLU A 67 -19.79 1.65 -12.06
CA GLU A 67 -19.69 2.67 -11.03
C GLU A 67 -18.79 2.26 -9.85
N SER A 68 -17.48 2.48 -10.01
CA SER A 68 -16.55 2.58 -8.89
C SER A 68 -16.96 3.84 -8.16
N LYS A 69 -17.84 3.67 -7.18
CA LYS A 69 -18.24 4.70 -6.23
C LYS A 69 -16.99 5.05 -5.41
N ILE A 70 -16.10 5.83 -6.01
CA ILE A 70 -15.06 6.58 -5.34
C ILE A 70 -15.83 7.40 -4.32
N THR A 71 -15.85 6.92 -3.08
CA THR A 71 -16.41 7.64 -1.96
C THR A 71 -15.61 8.93 -1.86
N LYS A 72 -16.16 10.01 -2.43
CA LYS A 72 -15.63 11.35 -2.23
C LYS A 72 -15.42 11.51 -0.72
N PRO A 73 -14.25 11.99 -0.27
CA PRO A 73 -14.02 12.24 1.15
C PRO A 73 -15.16 13.13 1.64
N MET A 74 -15.98 12.59 2.56
CA MET A 74 -17.05 13.38 3.16
C MET A 74 -16.40 14.54 3.91
N PRO A 75 -16.88 15.78 3.72
CA PRO A 75 -16.39 16.91 4.48
C PRO A 75 -16.48 16.59 5.98
N LEU A 76 -15.41 16.89 6.71
CA LEU A 76 -15.40 16.75 8.16
C LEU A 76 -16.50 17.64 8.75
N GLU A 77 -17.25 17.11 9.71
CA GLU A 77 -18.24 17.93 10.41
C GLU A 77 -17.52 19.01 11.24
N PRO A 78 -18.14 20.19 11.47
CA PRO A 78 -17.52 21.23 12.28
C PRO A 78 -17.14 20.71 13.68
N GLY A 79 -15.84 20.69 13.97
CA GLY A 79 -15.28 20.16 15.22
C GLY A 79 -14.64 18.77 15.10
N GLU A 80 -14.81 18.07 13.98
CA GLU A 80 -14.11 16.82 13.70
C GLU A 80 -12.73 17.07 13.09
N VAL A 81 -11.70 16.48 13.67
CA VAL A 81 -10.31 16.53 13.18
C VAL A 81 -9.94 15.35 12.28
N VAL A 82 -10.72 14.27 12.36
CA VAL A 82 -10.46 12.99 11.68
C VAL A 82 -11.80 12.44 11.22
N SER A 83 -11.83 11.90 9.99
CA SER A 83 -13.03 11.24 9.47
C SER A 83 -13.28 9.93 10.22
N LYS A 84 -14.54 9.65 10.55
CA LYS A 84 -14.95 8.34 11.10
C LYS A 84 -14.64 7.18 10.15
N ASN A 85 -14.46 7.46 8.86
CA ASN A 85 -14.17 6.47 7.84
C ASN A 85 -12.66 6.27 7.61
N ASP A 86 -11.79 7.05 8.25
CA ASP A 86 -10.34 6.87 8.13
C ASP A 86 -9.88 5.71 9.01
N TYR A 87 -9.81 4.52 8.45
CA TYR A 87 -9.46 3.31 9.19
C TYR A 87 -8.07 3.42 9.82
N GLN A 88 -7.08 3.90 9.07
CA GLN A 88 -5.68 3.95 9.51
C GLN A 88 -5.50 4.89 10.71
N VAL A 89 -6.10 6.08 10.68
CA VAL A 89 -6.02 7.02 11.80
C VAL A 89 -6.75 6.48 13.03
N ASN A 90 -7.92 5.85 12.85
CA ASN A 90 -8.64 5.25 13.97
C ASN A 90 -7.85 4.08 14.60
N GLN A 91 -7.16 3.26 13.80
CA GLN A 91 -6.25 2.24 14.34
C GLN A 91 -5.09 2.85 15.12
N ALA A 92 -4.46 3.92 14.60
CA ALA A 92 -3.40 4.62 15.31
C ALA A 92 -3.88 5.17 16.68
N LEU A 93 -5.10 5.71 16.74
CA LEU A 93 -5.70 6.17 18.00
C LEU A 93 -5.98 5.01 18.96
N ASN A 94 -6.42 3.84 18.48
CA ASN A 94 -6.64 2.67 19.32
C ASN A 94 -5.33 2.12 19.91
N LEU A 95 -4.26 2.12 19.11
CA LEU A 95 -2.90 1.78 19.55
C LEU A 95 -2.38 2.76 20.60
N LEU A 96 -2.54 4.07 20.36
CA LEU A 96 -2.14 5.11 21.31
C LEU A 96 -2.92 5.03 22.63
N LYS A 97 -4.21 4.70 22.57
CA LYS A 97 -5.05 4.46 23.76
C LYS A 97 -4.71 3.14 24.47
N GLY A 98 -3.84 2.31 23.91
CA GLY A 98 -3.46 1.02 24.46
C GLY A 98 -4.57 -0.05 24.43
N LEU A 99 -5.68 0.20 23.73
CA LEU A 99 -6.83 -0.71 23.70
C LEU A 99 -6.45 -2.09 23.13
N GLN A 100 -5.59 -2.10 22.12
CA GLN A 100 -5.13 -3.32 21.47
C GLN A 100 -4.13 -4.13 22.33
N ILE A 101 -3.45 -3.48 23.28
CA ILE A 101 -2.53 -4.13 24.21
C ILE A 101 -3.29 -4.73 25.40
N LEU A 102 -4.35 -4.06 25.86
CA LEU A 102 -5.15 -4.48 27.02
C LEU A 102 -6.08 -5.66 26.73
N GLN A 103 -6.47 -5.88 25.47
CA GLN A 103 -7.31 -7.01 25.05
C GLN A 103 -6.56 -8.36 25.01
N GLY A 104 -5.22 -8.35 25.07
CA GLY A 104 -4.37 -9.54 25.00
C GLY A 104 -4.00 -10.18 26.34
N ARG A 105 -4.72 -9.88 27.43
CA ARG A 105 -4.56 -10.55 28.74
C ARG A 105 -5.83 -11.25 29.19
#